data_AF-A0A956BED6-F1
#
_entry.id   AF-A0A956BED6-F1
#
_cell.length_a   1.000
_cell.length_b   1.000
_cell.length_c   1.000
_cell.angle_alpha   90.00
_cell.angle_beta   90.00
_cell.angle_gamma   90.00
#
_symmetry.space_group_name_H-M   'P 1'
#
loop_
_entity.id
_entity.type
_entity.pdbx_description
1 polymer ?
#
loop_
_entity_poly.entity_id
_entity_poly.type
_entity_poly.pdbx_seq_one_letter_code
_entity_poly.pdbx_strand_id
1 'polypeptide(L)'
;LAVELRDHQETLRPTYAVLDPFVDGAVLLLVLVVRGDLDQPVSEGWEASPQARLERLLRDTGTPAGLLLNGAELRLVYAPRGESSGHLGFPVAEMCTVGGRGILAALHMLLSEHRVFGAPDGHRLADLLVDSRKYQNEVSTRLAEQVLDALWEMLRGFQAADEAANGKLLDLANTASDEIYGGVLTVIMRLVFLLYAEDRGLMPDDAIYARNYSVGGLYERLREDAGQYPDTMDQRHGAWAWLLSTFRLVYAGGGHAGLRLPARRGDLFNPDTYSFLEGRPHGIAHVEGETFDPPRVPDGTIWRVLEGLLVLDGERLSYRTLDVEQIGSVYESMMGFEVCRLPGRSVAVRPKDVVVDLDALLARPPGKRLASLSDEADCKLSGQAAKDLKAASTVDELVAALGRRLSRRTPHALPPGAAVLQPGEERRRSGSHYTPRELTEPIVRTTLRPVLEALGPRPTPAQILDLKVCDPAMGSGAFLVEACRQLADALVEACEAHDDHRLDDADALGHARRLVAQRCLYGVDKNPFAVNLAKLSLWLETLAVDQPFTFVDHALRHGDSLVGLSLD
;
A
#
# COMPACT_ATOMS: atom_id res chain seq x y z
N LEU A 1 13.84 -0.98 -35.43
CA LEU A 1 13.71 -0.79 -33.96
C LEU A 1 14.50 0.45 -33.58
N ALA A 2 13.86 1.62 -33.68
CA ALA A 2 14.46 2.90 -33.34
C ALA A 2 13.33 3.87 -32.98
N VAL A 3 13.59 4.79 -32.05
CA VAL A 3 12.64 5.81 -31.61
C VAL A 3 13.31 7.16 -31.79
N GLU A 4 12.74 8.00 -32.65
CA GLU A 4 13.24 9.35 -32.88
C GLU A 4 12.68 10.29 -31.81
N LEU A 5 13.58 10.81 -30.99
CA LEU A 5 13.31 11.90 -30.06
C LEU A 5 13.64 13.21 -30.79
N ARG A 6 12.67 13.70 -31.58
CA ARG A 6 12.86 14.87 -32.46
C ARG A 6 13.29 16.11 -31.68
N ASP A 7 12.79 16.25 -30.46
CA ASP A 7 13.07 17.40 -29.59
C ASP A 7 14.50 17.38 -29.03
N HIS A 8 15.10 16.19 -28.88
CA HIS A 8 16.48 16.02 -28.41
C HIS A 8 17.48 15.76 -29.55
N GLN A 9 17.03 15.78 -30.80
CA GLN A 9 17.81 15.39 -31.99
C GLN A 9 18.51 14.04 -31.83
N GLU A 10 17.91 13.15 -31.04
CA GLU A 10 18.49 11.86 -30.69
C GLU A 10 17.60 10.73 -31.21
N THR A 11 18.22 9.61 -31.59
CA THR A 11 17.48 8.40 -31.94
C THR A 11 17.89 7.29 -30.99
N LEU A 12 16.96 6.86 -30.14
CA LEU A 12 17.18 5.70 -29.28
C LEU A 12 17.20 4.43 -30.14
N ARG A 13 18.23 3.61 -29.94
CA ARG A 13 18.40 2.33 -30.64
C ARG A 13 18.86 1.27 -29.64
N PRO A 14 18.34 0.04 -29.74
CA PRO A 14 18.89 -1.06 -28.96
C PRO A 14 20.28 -1.42 -29.50
N THR A 15 21.12 -1.98 -28.64
CA THR A 15 22.40 -2.58 -29.05
C THR A 15 22.15 -3.88 -29.83
N TYR A 16 21.21 -4.69 -29.35
CA TYR A 16 20.79 -5.94 -30.02
C TYR A 16 19.27 -6.12 -29.92
N ALA A 17 18.71 -6.93 -30.81
CA ALA A 17 17.32 -7.38 -30.74
C ALA A 17 17.26 -8.90 -30.80
N VAL A 18 16.47 -9.50 -29.92
CA VAL A 18 16.20 -10.94 -29.91
C VAL A 18 14.94 -11.17 -30.71
N LEU A 19 15.05 -11.86 -31.84
CA LEU A 19 13.93 -12.15 -32.73
C LEU A 19 13.24 -13.45 -32.34
N ASP A 20 11.93 -13.54 -32.62
CA ASP A 20 11.21 -14.80 -32.55
C ASP A 20 11.61 -15.68 -33.76
N PRO A 21 12.21 -16.87 -33.55
CA PRO A 21 12.59 -17.75 -34.66
C PRO A 21 11.38 -18.35 -35.39
N PHE A 22 10.17 -18.26 -34.84
CA PHE A 22 8.95 -18.85 -35.38
C PHE A 22 7.99 -17.81 -36.00
N VAL A 23 8.19 -16.51 -35.72
CA VAL A 23 7.34 -15.42 -36.23
C VAL A 23 8.21 -14.36 -36.89
N ASP A 24 8.12 -14.28 -38.22
CA ASP A 24 8.97 -13.38 -39.01
C ASP A 24 8.80 -11.90 -38.61
N GLY A 25 9.92 -11.23 -38.37
CA GLY A 25 9.97 -9.83 -37.93
C GLY A 25 9.51 -9.55 -36.49
N ALA A 26 9.03 -10.56 -35.74
CA ALA A 26 8.64 -10.37 -34.35
C ALA A 26 9.87 -10.28 -33.44
N VAL A 27 9.82 -9.35 -32.49
CA VAL A 27 10.91 -9.07 -31.56
C VAL A 27 10.46 -9.47 -30.16
N LEU A 28 11.22 -10.36 -29.53
CA LEU A 28 10.94 -10.86 -28.19
C LEU A 28 11.56 -9.96 -27.12
N LEU A 29 12.80 -9.52 -27.31
CA LEU A 29 13.53 -8.68 -26.37
C LEU A 29 14.37 -7.62 -27.08
N LEU A 30 14.44 -6.43 -26.50
CA LEU A 30 15.46 -5.44 -26.85
C LEU A 30 16.60 -5.48 -25.84
N VAL A 31 17.84 -5.42 -26.31
CA VAL A 31 19.03 -5.44 -25.45
C VAL A 31 19.76 -4.11 -25.58
N LEU A 32 19.97 -3.44 -24.46
CA LEU A 32 20.75 -2.22 -24.35
C LEU A 32 21.98 -2.47 -23.47
N VAL A 33 23.16 -2.25 -24.05
CA VAL A 33 24.45 -2.34 -23.35
C VAL A 33 25.00 -0.94 -23.20
N VAL A 34 25.20 -0.53 -21.95
CA VAL A 34 25.72 0.80 -21.59
C VAL A 34 27.01 0.68 -20.78
N ARG A 35 27.65 1.82 -20.54
CA ARG A 35 28.75 1.95 -19.58
C ARG A 35 28.31 2.87 -18.46
N GLY A 36 28.72 2.57 -17.23
CA GLY A 36 28.39 3.38 -16.06
C GLY A 36 27.15 2.89 -15.31
N ASP A 37 26.63 3.76 -14.47
CA ASP A 37 25.47 3.49 -13.61
C ASP A 37 24.18 3.39 -14.45
N LEU A 38 23.27 2.48 -14.08
CA LEU A 38 22.04 2.21 -14.84
C LEU A 38 20.91 3.20 -14.52
N ASP A 39 21.00 3.87 -13.37
CA ASP A 39 19.99 4.76 -12.82
C ASP A 39 20.39 6.23 -12.92
N GLN A 40 21.68 6.54 -13.09
CA GLN A 40 22.12 7.93 -13.29
C GLN A 40 21.84 8.44 -14.71
N PRO A 41 21.36 9.69 -14.86
CA PRO A 41 21.18 10.31 -16.16
C PRO A 41 22.50 10.41 -16.94
N VAL A 42 22.42 10.22 -18.26
CA VAL A 42 23.54 10.47 -19.16
C VAL A 42 23.41 11.89 -19.71
N SER A 43 24.44 12.72 -19.50
CA SER A 43 24.45 14.15 -19.90
C SER A 43 24.60 14.41 -21.41
N GLU A 44 24.56 13.36 -22.25
CA GLU A 44 24.64 13.49 -23.71
C GLU A 44 23.28 13.19 -24.35
N GLY A 45 22.72 14.17 -25.07
CA GLY A 45 21.43 14.04 -25.75
C GLY A 45 20.25 14.22 -24.78
N TRP A 46 19.28 13.30 -24.81
CA TRP A 46 18.17 13.28 -23.87
C TRP A 46 18.66 12.94 -22.46
N GLU A 47 18.63 13.90 -21.52
CA GLU A 47 19.08 13.68 -20.14
C GLU A 47 18.15 12.71 -19.40
N ALA A 48 18.44 11.43 -19.53
CA ALA A 48 17.69 10.34 -18.95
C ALA A 48 18.63 9.17 -18.63
N SER A 49 18.28 8.40 -17.59
CA SER A 49 19.04 7.23 -17.20
C SER A 49 18.97 6.13 -18.27
N PRO A 50 19.98 5.24 -18.34
CA PRO A 50 19.91 4.05 -19.20
C PRO A 50 18.63 3.23 -19.00
N GLN A 51 18.14 3.13 -17.76
CA GLN A 51 16.87 2.51 -17.42
C GLN A 51 15.70 3.21 -18.12
N ALA A 52 15.53 4.53 -17.94
CA ALA A 52 14.45 5.29 -18.56
C ALA A 52 14.51 5.26 -20.10
N ARG A 53 15.73 5.30 -20.67
CA ARG A 53 15.95 5.20 -22.11
C ARG A 53 15.50 3.86 -22.67
N LEU A 54 15.81 2.74 -22.00
CA LEU A 54 15.31 1.42 -22.40
C LEU A 54 13.78 1.34 -22.28
N GLU A 55 13.20 1.81 -21.18
CA GLU A 55 11.74 1.80 -20.99
C GLU A 55 11.01 2.58 -22.09
N ARG A 56 11.53 3.75 -22.47
CA ARG A 56 10.99 4.53 -23.59
C ARG A 56 11.07 3.75 -24.90
N LEU A 57 12.21 3.13 -25.18
CA LEU A 57 12.42 2.32 -26.36
C LEU A 57 11.43 1.14 -26.42
N LEU A 58 11.20 0.44 -25.30
CA LEU A 58 10.25 -0.67 -25.19
C LEU A 58 8.82 -0.22 -25.50
N ARG A 59 8.36 0.86 -24.86
CA ARG A 59 6.99 1.40 -25.03
C ARG A 59 6.72 1.84 -26.46
N ASP A 60 7.65 2.58 -27.08
CA ASP A 60 7.43 3.19 -28.39
C ASP A 60 7.65 2.21 -29.55
N THR A 61 8.46 1.16 -29.36
CA THR A 61 8.61 0.08 -30.35
C THR A 61 7.53 -1.00 -30.22
N GLY A 62 6.74 -1.00 -29.14
CA GLY A 62 5.74 -2.04 -28.88
C GLY A 62 6.33 -3.38 -28.45
N THR A 63 7.62 -3.44 -28.10
CA THR A 63 8.25 -4.64 -27.53
C THR A 63 8.24 -4.49 -26.00
N PRO A 64 7.47 -5.30 -25.25
CA PRO A 64 7.21 -5.00 -23.84
C PRO A 64 8.37 -5.35 -22.90
N ALA A 65 9.37 -6.10 -23.35
CA ALA A 65 10.46 -6.59 -22.50
C ALA A 65 11.86 -6.36 -23.11
N GLY A 66 12.85 -6.16 -22.25
CA GLY A 66 14.23 -5.95 -22.66
C GLY A 66 15.26 -6.27 -21.58
N LEU A 67 16.53 -6.28 -21.98
CA LEU A 67 17.69 -6.45 -21.11
C LEU A 67 18.55 -5.19 -21.10
N LEU A 68 18.91 -4.73 -19.91
CA LEU A 68 19.84 -3.62 -19.69
C LEU A 68 21.11 -4.15 -19.01
N LEU A 69 22.29 -3.82 -19.54
CA LEU A 69 23.56 -4.32 -19.04
C LEU A 69 24.61 -3.21 -18.96
N ASN A 70 25.37 -3.16 -17.86
CA ASN A 70 26.58 -2.33 -17.74
C ASN A 70 27.86 -3.12 -17.44
N GLY A 71 27.78 -4.44 -17.42
CA GLY A 71 28.88 -5.35 -17.09
C GLY A 71 29.03 -5.67 -15.60
N ALA A 72 28.46 -4.85 -14.70
CA ALA A 72 28.38 -5.14 -13.26
C ALA A 72 27.00 -5.70 -12.86
N GLU A 73 25.95 -5.34 -13.60
CA GLU A 73 24.58 -5.75 -13.40
C GLU A 73 23.91 -6.06 -14.74
N LEU A 74 23.01 -7.06 -14.73
CA LEU A 74 22.04 -7.31 -15.79
C LEU A 74 20.64 -7.05 -15.23
N ARG A 75 19.81 -6.27 -15.91
CA ARG A 75 18.40 -6.07 -15.56
C ARG A 75 17.49 -6.62 -16.64
N LEU A 76 16.54 -7.45 -16.23
CA LEU A 76 15.37 -7.78 -17.05
C LEU A 76 14.32 -6.72 -16.82
N VAL A 77 14.00 -5.93 -17.85
CA VAL A 77 13.04 -4.82 -17.80
C VAL A 77 11.77 -5.21 -18.53
N TYR A 78 10.62 -4.94 -17.91
CA TYR A 78 9.30 -5.10 -18.49
C TYR A 78 8.56 -3.77 -18.42
N ALA A 79 8.26 -3.19 -19.58
CA ALA A 79 7.65 -1.87 -19.74
C ALA A 79 6.66 -1.86 -20.92
N PRO A 80 5.51 -2.53 -20.80
CA PRO A 80 4.48 -2.49 -21.83
C PRO A 80 3.91 -1.07 -21.97
N ARG A 81 3.42 -0.76 -23.16
CA ARG A 81 2.87 0.57 -23.46
C ARG A 81 1.59 0.81 -22.67
N GLY A 82 1.55 1.91 -21.91
CA GLY A 82 0.38 2.32 -21.12
C GLY A 82 0.34 1.79 -19.69
N GLU A 83 1.29 0.96 -19.27
CA GLU A 83 1.36 0.46 -17.88
C GLU A 83 2.65 0.90 -17.16
N SER A 84 2.66 0.69 -15.83
CA SER A 84 3.86 0.84 -15.01
C SER A 84 4.97 -0.15 -15.44
N SER A 85 6.22 0.32 -15.45
CA SER A 85 7.39 -0.51 -15.72
C SER A 85 7.84 -1.23 -14.44
N GLY A 86 8.48 -2.38 -14.62
CA GLY A 86 9.14 -3.13 -13.56
C GLY A 86 10.46 -3.72 -14.07
N HIS A 87 11.38 -4.00 -13.16
CA HIS A 87 12.61 -4.69 -13.53
C HIS A 87 13.08 -5.66 -12.44
N LEU A 88 13.86 -6.64 -12.86
CA LEU A 88 14.55 -7.59 -11.98
C LEU A 88 16.06 -7.48 -12.24
N GLY A 89 16.82 -7.12 -11.20
CA GLY A 89 18.26 -6.96 -11.26
C GLY A 89 19.02 -8.24 -10.90
N PHE A 90 20.11 -8.48 -11.61
CA PHE A 90 21.03 -9.60 -11.41
C PHE A 90 22.46 -9.06 -11.28
N PRO A 91 22.91 -8.75 -10.05
CA PRO A 91 24.25 -8.26 -9.81
C PRO A 91 25.28 -9.36 -10.09
N VAL A 92 26.23 -9.10 -10.99
CA VAL A 92 27.21 -10.10 -11.46
C VAL A 92 28.11 -10.56 -10.32
N ALA A 93 28.55 -9.62 -9.47
CA ALA A 93 29.42 -9.93 -8.33
C ALA A 93 28.74 -10.89 -7.34
N GLU A 94 27.47 -10.63 -7.00
CA GLU A 94 26.71 -11.47 -6.06
C GLU A 94 26.49 -12.88 -6.62
N MET A 95 26.12 -13.00 -7.91
CA MET A 95 25.93 -14.29 -8.58
C MET A 95 27.20 -15.17 -8.59
N CYS A 96 28.38 -14.56 -8.47
CA CYS A 96 29.65 -15.29 -8.42
C CYS A 96 29.98 -15.84 -7.01
N THR A 97 29.18 -15.52 -6.00
CA THR A 97 29.37 -16.02 -4.63
C THR A 97 28.58 -17.31 -4.37
N VAL A 98 28.90 -18.02 -3.27
CA VAL A 98 28.12 -19.19 -2.84
C VAL A 98 26.69 -18.78 -2.44
N GLY A 99 26.53 -17.63 -1.78
CA GLY A 99 25.23 -17.10 -1.37
C GLY A 99 24.36 -16.68 -2.56
N GLY A 100 24.95 -16.18 -3.63
CA GLY A 100 24.22 -15.73 -4.83
C GLY A 100 23.88 -16.82 -5.84
N ARG A 101 24.11 -18.10 -5.54
CA ARG A 101 23.72 -19.22 -6.44
C ARG A 101 22.23 -19.22 -6.77
N GLY A 102 21.38 -18.80 -5.82
CA GLY A 102 19.95 -18.65 -6.05
C GLY A 102 19.63 -17.57 -7.10
N ILE A 103 20.38 -16.46 -7.10
CA ILE A 103 20.24 -15.37 -8.07
C ILE A 103 20.63 -15.85 -9.47
N LEU A 104 21.75 -16.58 -9.59
CA LEU A 104 22.19 -17.15 -10.85
C LEU A 104 21.19 -18.19 -11.39
N ALA A 105 20.65 -19.03 -10.50
CA ALA A 105 19.62 -20.01 -10.88
C ALA A 105 18.37 -19.30 -11.40
N ALA A 106 17.92 -18.22 -10.75
CA ALA A 106 16.78 -17.42 -11.20
C ALA A 106 17.04 -16.79 -12.58
N LEU A 107 18.24 -16.22 -12.81
CA LEU A 107 18.63 -15.68 -14.11
C LEU A 107 18.53 -16.76 -15.20
N HIS A 108 19.10 -17.94 -14.94
CA HIS A 108 19.07 -19.05 -15.90
C HIS A 108 17.64 -19.56 -16.14
N MET A 109 16.81 -19.66 -15.10
CA MET A 109 15.42 -20.10 -15.21
C MET A 109 14.56 -19.17 -16.08
N LEU A 110 14.85 -17.87 -16.06
CA LEU A 110 14.12 -16.83 -16.79
C LEU A 110 14.68 -16.58 -18.19
N LEU A 111 16.01 -16.61 -18.36
CA LEU A 111 16.68 -16.21 -19.61
C LEU A 111 17.34 -17.37 -20.37
N SER A 112 17.09 -18.63 -19.99
CA SER A 112 17.54 -19.79 -20.76
C SER A 112 16.90 -19.82 -22.16
N GLU A 113 17.60 -20.46 -23.11
CA GLU A 113 17.07 -20.70 -24.46
C GLU A 113 15.69 -21.35 -24.44
N HIS A 114 15.50 -22.36 -23.57
CA HIS A 114 14.21 -23.00 -23.41
C HIS A 114 13.15 -21.99 -22.94
N ARG A 115 13.43 -21.13 -21.96
CA ARG A 115 12.43 -20.18 -21.44
C ARG A 115 12.09 -19.09 -22.45
N VAL A 116 13.06 -18.60 -23.22
CA VAL A 116 12.86 -17.50 -24.15
C VAL A 116 12.21 -17.98 -25.46
N PHE A 117 12.63 -19.15 -25.97
CA PHE A 117 12.22 -19.62 -27.31
C PHE A 117 11.45 -20.94 -27.29
N GLY A 118 11.90 -21.90 -26.49
CA GLY A 118 11.52 -23.32 -26.64
C GLY A 118 10.36 -23.81 -25.76
N ALA A 119 9.90 -23.00 -24.81
CA ALA A 119 8.83 -23.38 -23.90
C ALA A 119 7.47 -23.33 -24.62
N PRO A 120 6.50 -24.19 -24.24
CA PRO A 120 5.13 -24.08 -24.71
C PRO A 120 4.51 -22.72 -24.34
N ASP A 121 3.49 -22.30 -25.08
CA ASP A 121 2.71 -21.11 -24.78
C ASP A 121 2.15 -21.18 -23.35
N GLY A 122 2.21 -20.07 -22.64
CA GLY A 122 1.91 -19.98 -21.20
C GLY A 122 3.11 -20.26 -20.29
N HIS A 123 4.24 -20.70 -20.85
CA HIS A 123 5.47 -20.97 -20.09
C HIS A 123 6.69 -20.23 -20.63
N ARG A 124 6.56 -19.43 -21.69
CA ARG A 124 7.66 -18.60 -22.18
C ARG A 124 7.87 -17.38 -21.29
N LEU A 125 9.04 -16.76 -21.39
CA LEU A 125 9.35 -15.53 -20.63
C LEU A 125 8.27 -14.46 -20.82
N ALA A 126 7.82 -14.24 -22.06
CA ALA A 126 6.78 -13.25 -22.36
C ALA A 126 5.47 -13.54 -21.62
N ASP A 127 5.03 -14.80 -21.60
CA ASP A 127 3.82 -15.23 -20.89
C ASP A 127 3.98 -15.04 -19.39
N LEU A 128 5.12 -15.44 -18.82
CA LEU A 128 5.41 -15.27 -17.40
C LEU A 128 5.43 -13.80 -16.98
N LEU A 129 5.91 -12.88 -17.83
CA LEU A 129 5.89 -11.45 -17.54
C LEU A 129 4.45 -10.91 -17.53
N VAL A 130 3.61 -11.34 -18.46
CA VAL A 130 2.18 -11.00 -18.48
C VAL A 130 1.46 -11.58 -17.25
N ASP A 131 1.70 -12.84 -16.93
CA ASP A 131 1.07 -13.50 -15.78
C ASP A 131 1.59 -12.94 -14.45
N SER A 132 2.85 -12.54 -14.36
CA SER A 132 3.40 -11.82 -13.20
C SER A 132 2.64 -10.50 -12.95
N ARG A 133 2.23 -9.79 -14.01
CA ARG A 133 1.38 -8.58 -13.87
C ARG A 133 -0.03 -8.90 -13.41
N LYS A 134 -0.66 -9.94 -13.98
CA LYS A 134 -1.98 -10.38 -13.49
C LYS A 134 -1.91 -10.78 -12.02
N TYR A 135 -0.84 -11.47 -11.63
CA TYR A 135 -0.59 -11.86 -10.25
C TYR A 135 -0.44 -10.64 -9.33
N GLN A 136 0.23 -9.56 -9.75
CA GLN A 136 0.29 -8.30 -8.97
C GLN A 136 -1.10 -7.74 -8.65
N ASN A 137 -2.06 -7.83 -9.56
CA ASN A 137 -3.44 -7.40 -9.29
C ASN A 137 -4.16 -8.33 -8.30
N GLU A 138 -3.96 -9.64 -8.40
CA GLU A 138 -4.48 -10.58 -7.40
C GLU A 138 -3.87 -10.35 -6.01
N VAL A 139 -2.57 -10.04 -5.96
CA VAL A 139 -1.85 -9.72 -4.72
C VAL A 139 -2.50 -8.54 -3.99
N SER A 140 -2.96 -7.50 -4.68
CA SER A 140 -3.67 -6.37 -4.03
C SER A 140 -4.95 -6.82 -3.30
N THR A 141 -5.74 -7.72 -3.91
CA THR A 141 -6.97 -8.24 -3.28
C THR A 141 -6.64 -9.10 -2.07
N ARG A 142 -5.64 -9.98 -2.18
CA ARG A 142 -5.21 -10.83 -1.06
C ARG A 142 -4.56 -10.01 0.06
N LEU A 143 -3.78 -9.01 -0.29
CA LEU A 143 -3.16 -8.07 0.65
C LEU A 143 -4.23 -7.32 1.45
N ALA A 144 -5.35 -6.94 0.83
CA ALA A 144 -6.46 -6.34 1.56
C ALA A 144 -6.99 -7.30 2.65
N GLU A 145 -7.20 -8.57 2.35
CA GLU A 145 -7.61 -9.55 3.38
C GLU A 145 -6.57 -9.70 4.50
N GLN A 146 -5.28 -9.77 4.15
CA GLN A 146 -4.19 -9.86 5.12
C GLN A 146 -4.08 -8.63 6.02
N VAL A 147 -4.27 -7.43 5.46
CA VAL A 147 -4.29 -6.17 6.20
C VAL A 147 -5.46 -6.13 7.18
N LEU A 148 -6.62 -6.69 6.81
CA LEU A 148 -7.74 -6.84 7.73
C LEU A 148 -7.39 -7.81 8.86
N ASP A 149 -6.75 -8.93 8.55
CA ASP A 149 -6.29 -9.89 9.56
C ASP A 149 -5.26 -9.26 10.51
N ALA A 150 -4.35 -8.46 9.98
CA ALA A 150 -3.39 -7.68 10.77
C ALA A 150 -4.08 -6.64 11.66
N LEU A 151 -5.14 -5.98 11.17
CA LEU A 151 -5.94 -5.04 11.96
C LEU A 151 -6.62 -5.74 13.15
N TRP A 152 -7.21 -6.91 12.92
CA TRP A 152 -7.77 -7.76 13.98
C TRP A 152 -6.71 -8.18 15.00
N GLU A 153 -5.55 -8.60 14.52
CA GLU A 153 -4.46 -9.04 15.39
C GLU A 153 -3.93 -7.86 16.23
N MET A 154 -3.79 -6.68 15.64
CA MET A 154 -3.37 -5.48 16.35
C MET A 154 -4.38 -5.06 17.42
N LEU A 155 -5.69 -5.13 17.14
CA LEU A 155 -6.73 -4.87 18.13
C LEU A 155 -6.61 -5.83 19.32
N ARG A 156 -6.40 -7.13 19.08
CA ARG A 156 -6.19 -8.11 20.16
C ARG A 156 -4.95 -7.81 20.99
N GLY A 157 -3.86 -7.40 20.34
CA GLY A 157 -2.63 -7.00 21.05
C GLY A 157 -2.86 -5.82 21.99
N PHE A 158 -3.63 -4.81 21.55
CA PHE A 158 -4.01 -3.69 22.41
C PHE A 158 -4.98 -4.08 23.52
N GLN A 159 -5.90 -5.01 23.28
CA GLN A 159 -6.75 -5.55 24.34
C GLN A 159 -5.92 -6.26 25.41
N ALA A 160 -4.95 -7.10 25.02
CA ALA A 160 -4.05 -7.76 25.96
C ALA A 160 -3.22 -6.74 26.76
N ALA A 161 -2.75 -5.67 26.11
CA ALA A 161 -2.06 -4.57 26.79
C ALA A 161 -2.97 -3.81 27.76
N ASP A 162 -4.24 -3.59 27.40
CA ASP A 162 -5.25 -2.93 28.24
C ASP A 162 -5.63 -3.80 29.45
N GLU A 163 -5.81 -5.11 29.26
CA GLU A 163 -6.02 -6.08 30.33
C GLU A 163 -4.85 -6.06 31.32
N ALA A 164 -3.60 -6.07 30.83
CA ALA A 164 -2.41 -5.94 31.66
C ALA A 164 -2.33 -4.59 32.41
N ALA A 165 -2.92 -3.53 31.83
CA ALA A 165 -3.04 -2.20 32.43
C ALA A 165 -4.31 -2.03 33.31
N ASN A 166 -5.10 -3.09 33.51
CA ASN A 166 -6.39 -3.07 34.22
C ASN A 166 -7.42 -2.10 33.62
N GLY A 167 -7.52 -2.04 32.29
CA GLY A 167 -8.52 -1.25 31.58
C GLY A 167 -8.21 0.25 31.45
N LYS A 168 -7.02 0.68 31.90
CA LYS A 168 -6.63 2.10 31.93
C LYS A 168 -6.11 2.63 30.60
N LEU A 169 -5.79 1.75 29.66
CA LEU A 169 -5.14 2.13 28.42
C LEU A 169 -6.17 2.56 27.38
N LEU A 170 -7.16 1.71 27.14
CA LEU A 170 -8.17 1.95 26.12
C LEU A 170 -9.41 2.64 26.67
N ASP A 171 -9.61 2.65 27.99
CA ASP A 171 -10.76 3.22 28.71
C ASP A 171 -12.06 3.20 27.87
N LEU A 172 -12.40 2.02 27.34
CA LEU A 172 -13.42 1.84 26.27
C LEU A 172 -14.83 2.32 26.67
N ALA A 173 -15.04 2.64 27.95
CA ALA A 173 -16.29 3.24 28.42
C ALA A 173 -16.38 4.74 28.11
N ASN A 174 -15.23 5.42 28.04
CA ASN A 174 -15.11 6.87 27.81
C ASN A 174 -14.46 7.20 26.45
N THR A 175 -13.65 6.30 25.89
CA THR A 175 -13.07 6.47 24.56
C THR A 175 -14.07 6.06 23.49
N ALA A 176 -14.29 6.94 22.51
CA ALA A 176 -15.18 6.65 21.39
C ALA A 176 -14.65 5.46 20.58
N SER A 177 -15.53 4.53 20.20
CA SER A 177 -15.21 3.38 19.34
C SER A 177 -14.41 3.77 18.08
N ASP A 178 -14.71 4.93 17.52
CA ASP A 178 -14.07 5.47 16.33
C ASP A 178 -12.60 5.88 16.57
N GLU A 179 -12.25 6.32 17.78
CA GLU A 179 -10.88 6.70 18.14
C GLU A 179 -9.96 5.47 18.19
N ILE A 180 -10.48 4.36 18.70
CA ILE A 180 -9.72 3.11 18.85
C ILE A 180 -9.53 2.45 17.51
N TYR A 181 -10.64 2.32 16.77
CA TYR A 181 -10.59 1.89 15.39
C TYR A 181 -9.58 2.72 14.58
N GLY A 182 -9.68 4.05 14.69
CA GLY A 182 -8.77 4.98 14.01
C GLY A 182 -7.31 4.82 14.42
N GLY A 183 -7.03 4.63 15.72
CA GLY A 183 -5.69 4.41 16.22
C GLY A 183 -5.09 3.10 15.72
N VAL A 184 -5.82 1.99 15.81
CA VAL A 184 -5.36 0.67 15.34
C VAL A 184 -5.17 0.69 13.82
N LEU A 185 -6.11 1.28 13.06
CA LEU A 185 -5.97 1.47 11.62
C LEU A 185 -4.73 2.29 11.28
N THR A 186 -4.49 3.37 12.02
CA THR A 186 -3.33 4.23 11.84
C THR A 186 -2.01 3.48 12.05
N VAL A 187 -1.93 2.53 12.98
CA VAL A 187 -0.75 1.67 13.12
C VAL A 187 -0.50 0.87 11.84
N ILE A 188 -1.53 0.22 11.30
CA ILE A 188 -1.40 -0.57 10.06
C ILE A 188 -1.02 0.33 8.87
N MET A 189 -1.61 1.53 8.77
CA MET A 189 -1.23 2.53 7.75
C MET A 189 0.22 2.96 7.87
N ARG A 190 0.73 3.21 9.08
CA ARG A 190 2.15 3.54 9.32
C ARG A 190 3.07 2.41 8.89
N LEU A 191 2.71 1.16 9.19
CA LEU A 191 3.51 -0.01 8.82
C LEU A 191 3.59 -0.20 7.31
N VAL A 192 2.44 -0.23 6.62
CA VAL A 192 2.38 -0.37 5.16
C VAL A 192 3.11 0.78 4.47
N PHE A 193 2.97 2.00 4.98
CA PHE A 193 3.74 3.15 4.49
C PHE A 193 5.24 2.93 4.64
N LEU A 194 5.72 2.53 5.82
CA LEU A 194 7.15 2.35 6.07
C LEU A 194 7.73 1.23 5.22
N LEU A 195 7.00 0.12 5.07
CA LEU A 195 7.39 -0.98 4.18
C LEU A 195 7.54 -0.49 2.73
N TYR A 196 6.59 0.29 2.24
CA TYR A 196 6.66 0.90 0.91
C TYR A 196 7.83 1.89 0.80
N ALA A 197 8.01 2.77 1.78
CA ALA A 197 9.05 3.78 1.80
C ALA A 197 10.45 3.16 1.85
N GLU A 198 10.65 2.11 2.65
CA GLU A 198 11.89 1.34 2.71
C GLU A 198 12.19 0.66 1.37
N ASP A 199 11.20 -0.03 0.78
CA ASP A 199 11.37 -0.70 -0.51
C ASP A 199 11.68 0.27 -1.67
N ARG A 200 11.15 1.50 -1.61
CA ARG A 200 11.39 2.56 -2.61
C ARG A 200 12.64 3.40 -2.32
N GLY A 201 13.38 3.13 -1.24
CA GLY A 201 14.58 3.89 -0.88
C GLY A 201 14.29 5.33 -0.42
N LEU A 202 13.07 5.59 0.09
CA LEU A 202 12.66 6.89 0.65
C LEU A 202 13.06 7.03 2.13
N MET A 203 13.59 5.96 2.71
CA MET A 203 14.13 5.90 4.07
C MET A 203 15.67 5.81 4.03
N PRO A 204 16.38 6.26 5.07
CA PRO A 204 17.83 6.17 5.15
C PRO A 204 18.33 4.74 4.96
N ASP A 205 19.40 4.58 4.19
CA ASP A 205 20.03 3.30 3.85
C ASP A 205 21.17 2.92 4.81
N ASP A 206 21.42 3.73 5.84
CA ASP A 206 22.52 3.52 6.76
C ASP A 206 22.27 2.38 7.76
N ALA A 207 23.37 1.83 8.27
CA ALA A 207 23.33 0.69 9.17
C ALA A 207 22.63 0.98 10.52
N ILE A 208 22.55 2.23 10.96
CA ILE A 208 21.85 2.60 12.21
C ILE A 208 20.35 2.50 11.97
N TYR A 209 19.83 3.07 10.88
CA TYR A 209 18.43 2.93 10.50
C TYR A 209 18.05 1.47 10.31
N ALA A 210 18.78 0.76 9.44
CA ALA A 210 18.50 -0.63 9.11
C ALA A 210 18.42 -1.53 10.36
N ARG A 211 19.32 -1.32 11.34
CA ARG A 211 19.41 -2.17 12.54
C ARG A 211 18.53 -1.77 13.71
N ASN A 212 18.00 -0.54 13.77
CA ASN A 212 17.33 -0.05 14.99
C ASN A 212 15.98 0.63 14.75
N TYR A 213 15.65 0.94 13.50
CA TYR A 213 14.41 1.65 13.16
C TYR A 213 13.65 0.97 12.03
N SER A 214 14.33 0.30 11.10
CA SER A 214 13.63 -0.29 9.95
C SER A 214 12.57 -1.31 10.36
N VAL A 215 11.42 -1.26 9.68
CA VAL A 215 10.33 -2.22 9.89
C VAL A 215 10.73 -3.58 9.31
N GLY A 216 11.40 -3.60 8.15
CA GLY A 216 11.96 -4.82 7.60
C GLY A 216 12.97 -5.49 8.54
N GLY A 217 13.84 -4.71 9.18
CA GLY A 217 14.82 -5.22 10.16
C GLY A 217 14.17 -5.72 11.45
N LEU A 218 13.12 -5.03 11.93
CA LEU A 218 12.31 -5.52 13.05
C LEU A 218 11.67 -6.87 12.73
N TYR A 219 11.11 -7.04 11.53
CA TYR A 219 10.52 -8.31 11.11
C TYR A 219 11.54 -9.45 11.11
N GLU A 220 12.73 -9.27 10.53
CA GLU A 220 13.76 -10.33 10.52
C GLU A 220 14.18 -10.73 11.94
N ARG A 221 14.32 -9.76 12.84
CA ARG A 221 14.62 -10.03 14.25
C ARG A 221 13.51 -10.82 14.93
N LEU A 222 12.26 -10.40 14.75
CA LEU A 222 11.10 -11.09 15.33
C LEU A 222 10.92 -12.49 14.75
N ARG A 223 11.23 -12.68 13.46
CA ARG A 223 11.22 -13.98 12.81
C ARG A 223 12.29 -14.92 13.38
N GLU A 224 13.50 -14.41 13.64
CA GLU A 224 14.54 -15.17 14.33
C GLU A 224 14.12 -15.54 15.76
N ASP A 225 13.59 -14.56 16.51
CA ASP A 225 13.09 -14.78 17.87
C ASP A 225 11.95 -15.81 17.90
N ALA A 226 11.00 -15.76 16.95
CA ALA A 226 9.93 -16.74 16.84
C ALA A 226 10.45 -18.14 16.50
N GLY A 227 11.52 -18.25 15.72
CA GLY A 227 12.17 -19.52 15.42
C GLY A 227 12.91 -20.12 16.62
N GLN A 228 13.49 -19.29 17.49
CA GLN A 228 14.25 -19.73 18.67
C GLN A 228 13.37 -19.91 19.91
N TYR A 229 12.36 -19.07 20.09
CA TYR A 229 11.59 -18.94 21.33
C TYR A 229 10.05 -18.82 21.11
N PRO A 230 9.44 -19.71 20.31
CA PRO A 230 8.04 -19.57 19.87
C PRO A 230 7.05 -19.44 21.04
N ASP A 231 7.22 -20.20 22.11
CA ASP A 231 6.29 -20.26 23.25
C ASP A 231 6.32 -19.01 24.15
N THR A 232 7.33 -18.14 23.98
CA THR A 232 7.51 -16.95 24.83
C THR A 232 7.29 -15.63 24.10
N MET A 233 6.96 -15.68 22.80
CA MET A 233 6.76 -14.49 21.98
C MET A 233 5.70 -13.55 22.56
N ASP A 234 4.60 -14.10 23.08
CA ASP A 234 3.51 -13.29 23.64
C ASP A 234 3.82 -12.75 25.06
N GLN A 235 4.98 -13.10 25.65
CA GLN A 235 5.43 -12.61 26.96
C GLN A 235 6.54 -11.54 26.83
N ARG A 236 6.96 -11.22 25.61
CA ARG A 236 7.95 -10.20 25.28
C ARG A 236 7.25 -8.92 24.78
N HIS A 237 7.85 -7.76 25.03
CA HIS A 237 7.21 -6.45 24.79
C HIS A 237 8.17 -5.38 24.23
N GLY A 238 9.17 -5.77 23.44
CA GLY A 238 10.17 -4.84 22.88
C GLY A 238 9.77 -4.21 21.54
N ALA A 239 8.98 -4.93 20.73
CA ALA A 239 8.68 -4.55 19.35
C ALA A 239 7.80 -3.30 19.25
N TRP A 240 6.84 -3.13 20.16
CA TRP A 240 5.99 -1.94 20.16
C TRP A 240 6.78 -0.65 20.43
N ALA A 241 7.71 -0.70 21.39
CA ALA A 241 8.58 0.43 21.69
C ALA A 241 9.49 0.81 20.50
N TRP A 242 9.97 -0.20 19.75
CA TRP A 242 10.68 0.03 18.49
C TRP A 242 9.83 0.79 17.47
N LEU A 243 8.59 0.34 17.25
CA LEU A 243 7.66 0.98 16.32
C LEU A 243 7.37 2.42 16.73
N LEU A 244 7.07 2.67 18.00
CA LEU A 244 6.86 4.04 18.51
C LEU A 244 8.08 4.95 18.28
N SER A 245 9.29 4.42 18.53
CA SER A 245 10.53 5.17 18.30
C SER A 245 10.70 5.53 16.82
N THR A 246 10.39 4.59 15.94
CA THR A 246 10.41 4.79 14.48
C THR A 246 9.36 5.80 14.03
N PHE A 247 8.13 5.70 14.53
CA PHE A 247 7.04 6.63 14.20
C PHE A 247 7.36 8.06 14.63
N ARG A 248 7.90 8.24 15.84
CA ARG A 248 8.33 9.54 16.35
C ARG A 248 9.50 10.11 15.54
N LEU A 249 10.48 9.28 15.17
CA LEU A 249 11.60 9.68 14.31
C LEU A 249 11.11 10.19 12.95
N VAL A 250 10.15 9.49 12.34
CA VAL A 250 9.53 9.89 11.05
C VAL A 250 8.77 11.21 11.20
N TYR A 251 7.99 11.37 12.26
CA TYR A 251 7.19 12.58 12.50
C TYR A 251 8.04 13.81 12.78
N ALA A 252 8.91 13.73 13.79
CA ALA A 252 9.70 14.85 14.28
C ALA A 252 10.96 15.10 13.43
N GLY A 253 11.37 14.11 12.64
CA GLY A 253 12.68 14.08 12.03
C GLY A 253 13.76 13.80 13.06
N GLY A 254 14.97 13.54 12.60
CA GLY A 254 16.10 13.31 13.48
C GLY A 254 17.33 12.87 12.73
N GLY A 255 18.44 12.74 13.47
CA GLY A 255 19.68 12.27 12.88
C GLY A 255 20.77 12.11 13.92
N HIS A 256 21.66 11.16 13.65
CA HIS A 256 22.88 10.97 14.42
C HIS A 256 23.99 10.50 13.48
N ALA A 257 25.13 11.19 13.52
CA ALA A 257 26.24 10.95 12.60
C ALA A 257 25.80 11.00 11.12
N GLY A 258 25.86 9.88 10.40
CA GLY A 258 25.46 9.79 8.98
C GLY A 258 23.95 9.63 8.76
N LEU A 259 23.18 9.25 9.80
CA LEU A 259 21.73 9.15 9.71
C LEU A 259 21.11 10.55 9.68
N ARG A 260 20.34 10.85 8.65
CA ARG A 260 19.53 12.07 8.57
C ARG A 260 18.16 11.75 7.98
N LEU A 261 17.12 12.02 8.76
CA LEU A 261 15.72 11.89 8.34
C LEU A 261 15.01 13.25 8.53
N PRO A 262 14.51 13.88 7.46
CA PRO A 262 13.72 15.11 7.58
C PRO A 262 12.39 14.84 8.29
N ALA A 263 11.88 15.85 8.99
CA ALA A 263 10.59 15.75 9.67
C ALA A 263 9.46 15.63 8.64
N ARG A 264 8.70 14.53 8.70
CA ARG A 264 7.57 14.32 7.80
C ARG A 264 6.30 15.03 8.27
N ARG A 265 6.14 15.27 9.57
CA ARG A 265 4.91 15.86 10.17
C ARG A 265 3.63 15.14 9.71
N GLY A 266 2.48 15.80 9.76
CA GLY A 266 1.18 15.25 9.33
C GLY A 266 0.52 14.29 10.33
N ASP A 267 -0.79 14.15 10.21
CA ASP A 267 -1.63 13.43 11.18
C ASP A 267 -1.31 11.94 11.26
N LEU A 268 -0.84 11.35 10.16
CA LEU A 268 -0.56 9.92 10.08
C LEU A 268 0.48 9.49 11.11
N PHE A 269 1.59 10.22 11.24
CA PHE A 269 2.67 9.90 12.20
C PHE A 269 2.65 10.77 13.45
N ASN A 270 1.72 11.72 13.55
CA ASN A 270 1.60 12.57 14.72
C ASN A 270 1.32 11.70 15.97
N PRO A 271 2.18 11.78 17.01
CA PRO A 271 1.98 11.02 18.24
C PRO A 271 0.72 11.45 18.99
N ASP A 272 0.20 12.66 18.76
CA ASP A 272 -0.96 13.23 19.45
C ASP A 272 -2.31 12.87 18.84
N THR A 273 -2.33 12.28 17.62
CA THR A 273 -3.58 11.91 16.96
C THR A 273 -4.35 10.86 17.75
N TYR A 274 -3.63 9.88 18.32
CA TYR A 274 -4.20 8.79 19.11
C TYR A 274 -3.31 8.54 20.33
N SER A 275 -3.57 9.26 21.40
CA SER A 275 -2.69 9.32 22.57
C SER A 275 -2.52 7.95 23.26
N PHE A 276 -3.54 7.09 23.21
CA PHE A 276 -3.48 5.74 23.78
C PHE A 276 -2.39 4.86 23.14
N LEU A 277 -2.04 5.08 21.86
CA LEU A 277 -0.95 4.34 21.20
C LEU A 277 0.38 4.54 21.93
N GLU A 278 0.55 5.70 22.55
CA GLU A 278 1.73 6.15 23.27
C GLU A 278 1.63 5.87 24.78
N GLY A 279 0.55 5.24 25.24
CA GLY A 279 0.28 5.02 26.66
C GLY A 279 -0.15 6.29 27.39
N ARG A 280 -0.53 7.33 26.65
CA ARG A 280 -0.98 8.61 27.22
C ARG A 280 -2.49 8.60 27.44
N PRO A 281 -2.99 9.26 28.50
CA PRO A 281 -4.42 9.51 28.66
C PRO A 281 -5.01 10.30 27.48
N HIS A 282 -6.31 10.15 27.26
CA HIS A 282 -7.02 10.89 26.22
C HIS A 282 -6.92 12.42 26.44
N GLY A 283 -6.72 13.17 25.36
CA GLY A 283 -6.65 14.64 25.38
C GLY A 283 -5.36 15.24 25.94
N ILE A 284 -4.36 14.42 26.32
CA ILE A 284 -3.06 14.89 26.80
C ILE A 284 -2.06 14.91 25.63
N ALA A 285 -1.68 16.11 25.23
CA ALA A 285 -0.66 16.34 24.20
C ALA A 285 0.72 15.88 24.68
N HIS A 286 1.55 15.44 23.74
CA HIS A 286 2.92 15.05 23.98
C HIS A 286 3.74 16.27 24.40
N VAL A 287 4.39 16.16 25.57
CA VAL A 287 5.39 17.13 26.02
C VAL A 287 6.77 16.50 25.85
N GLU A 288 7.68 17.21 25.18
CA GLU A 288 9.05 16.75 24.96
C GLU A 288 9.75 16.52 26.32
N GLY A 289 10.33 15.33 26.50
CA GLY A 289 10.96 14.90 27.75
C GLY A 289 10.02 14.22 28.75
N GLU A 290 8.70 14.25 28.52
CA GLU A 290 7.74 13.47 29.31
C GLU A 290 7.73 12.00 28.83
N THR A 291 7.87 11.07 29.77
CA THR A 291 7.87 9.63 29.48
C THR A 291 6.63 8.98 30.04
N PHE A 292 5.84 8.36 29.15
CA PHE A 292 4.78 7.44 29.53
C PHE A 292 5.25 6.01 29.28
N ASP A 293 4.76 5.08 30.09
CA ASP A 293 4.98 3.66 29.85
C ASP A 293 4.21 3.26 28.58
N PRO A 294 4.91 2.82 27.52
CA PRO A 294 4.23 2.44 26.30
C PRO A 294 3.36 1.21 26.55
N PRO A 295 2.26 1.05 25.78
CA PRO A 295 1.42 -0.13 25.82
C PRO A 295 2.26 -1.42 25.69
N ARG A 296 2.06 -2.38 26.59
CA ARG A 296 2.74 -3.67 26.53
C ARG A 296 2.09 -4.60 25.52
N VAL A 297 2.07 -4.18 24.25
CA VAL A 297 1.63 -5.03 23.15
C VAL A 297 2.62 -6.20 23.02
N PRO A 298 2.16 -7.46 22.94
CA PRO A 298 3.06 -8.60 22.82
C PRO A 298 3.87 -8.61 21.51
N ASP A 299 5.12 -9.03 21.57
CA ASP A 299 5.99 -9.14 20.38
C ASP A 299 5.45 -10.17 19.39
N GLY A 300 4.79 -11.23 19.89
CA GLY A 300 4.08 -12.20 19.05
C GLY A 300 2.97 -11.57 18.21
N THR A 301 2.26 -10.56 18.72
CA THR A 301 1.27 -9.79 17.94
C THR A 301 1.95 -9.03 16.82
N ILE A 302 3.02 -8.27 17.13
CA ILE A 302 3.72 -7.48 16.12
C ILE A 302 4.34 -8.39 15.04
N TRP A 303 4.88 -9.54 15.44
CA TRP A 303 5.41 -10.54 14.52
C TRP A 303 4.33 -11.06 13.56
N ARG A 304 3.16 -11.48 14.06
CA ARG A 304 2.04 -11.97 13.22
C ARG A 304 1.48 -10.88 12.30
N VAL A 305 1.41 -9.64 12.79
CA VAL A 305 1.04 -8.47 11.97
C VAL A 305 2.04 -8.29 10.83
N LEU A 306 3.34 -8.22 11.13
CA LEU A 306 4.37 -8.03 10.11
C LEU A 306 4.48 -9.23 9.16
N GLU A 307 4.31 -10.46 9.64
CA GLU A 307 4.26 -11.66 8.81
C GLU A 307 3.09 -11.58 7.81
N GLY A 308 1.90 -11.19 8.27
CA GLY A 308 0.74 -11.01 7.40
C GLY A 308 0.93 -9.90 6.36
N LEU A 309 1.70 -8.86 6.67
CA LEU A 309 2.01 -7.77 5.73
C LEU A 309 3.15 -8.11 4.76
N LEU A 310 4.15 -8.89 5.20
CA LEU A 310 5.36 -9.15 4.42
C LEU A 310 5.35 -10.49 3.67
N VAL A 311 4.50 -11.43 4.05
CA VAL A 311 4.50 -12.79 3.49
C VAL A 311 3.11 -13.15 2.99
N LEU A 312 3.02 -13.56 1.73
CA LEU A 312 1.80 -14.07 1.10
C LEU A 312 2.08 -15.45 0.51
N ASP A 313 1.31 -16.46 0.90
CA ASP A 313 1.46 -17.85 0.45
C ASP A 313 2.89 -18.43 0.62
N GLY A 314 3.63 -17.92 1.62
CA GLY A 314 5.01 -18.32 1.90
C GLY A 314 6.08 -17.53 1.14
N GLU A 315 5.68 -16.60 0.28
CA GLU A 315 6.57 -15.73 -0.49
C GLU A 315 6.62 -14.32 0.10
N ARG A 316 7.79 -13.68 0.05
CA ARG A 316 7.95 -12.30 0.53
C ARG A 316 7.36 -11.33 -0.48
N LEU A 317 6.44 -10.48 -0.03
CA LEU A 317 5.87 -9.40 -0.82
C LEU A 317 6.90 -8.29 -1.05
N SER A 318 6.90 -7.73 -2.26
CA SER A 318 7.61 -6.49 -2.56
C SER A 318 6.62 -5.35 -2.68
N TYR A 319 6.76 -4.34 -1.84
CA TYR A 319 5.97 -3.12 -1.89
C TYR A 319 6.47 -2.17 -2.97
N ARG A 320 7.71 -2.34 -3.47
CA ARG A 320 8.25 -1.54 -4.58
C ARG A 320 7.35 -1.58 -5.81
N THR A 321 6.79 -2.75 -6.13
CA THR A 321 6.00 -2.96 -7.36
C THR A 321 4.52 -2.63 -7.20
N LEU A 322 4.06 -2.30 -5.99
CA LEU A 322 2.68 -1.89 -5.78
C LEU A 322 2.50 -0.46 -6.25
N ASP A 323 1.47 -0.24 -7.08
CA ASP A 323 1.04 1.10 -7.45
C ASP A 323 0.29 1.75 -6.28
N VAL A 324 0.33 3.09 -6.20
CA VAL A 324 -0.34 3.86 -5.12
C VAL A 324 -1.81 3.49 -5.02
N GLU A 325 -2.43 3.18 -6.14
CA GLU A 325 -3.80 2.74 -6.25
C GLU A 325 -4.10 1.40 -5.59
N GLN A 326 -3.19 0.45 -5.71
CA GLN A 326 -3.31 -0.87 -5.09
C GLN A 326 -3.16 -0.78 -3.56
N ILE A 327 -2.44 0.23 -3.08
CA ILE A 327 -2.37 0.56 -1.66
C ILE A 327 -3.67 1.24 -1.21
N GLY A 328 -4.21 2.16 -2.02
CA GLY A 328 -5.50 2.79 -1.77
C GLY A 328 -6.65 1.79 -1.63
N SER A 329 -6.71 0.78 -2.51
CA SER A 329 -7.76 -0.26 -2.48
C SER A 329 -7.70 -1.13 -1.22
N VAL A 330 -6.49 -1.42 -0.72
CA VAL A 330 -6.25 -2.16 0.52
C VAL A 330 -6.81 -1.38 1.71
N TYR A 331 -6.56 -0.08 1.78
CA TYR A 331 -7.07 0.76 2.87
C TYR A 331 -8.57 1.01 2.79
N GLU A 332 -9.13 1.20 1.60
CA GLU A 332 -10.59 1.27 1.42
C GLU A 332 -11.29 0.00 1.90
N SER A 333 -10.67 -1.15 1.65
CA SER A 333 -11.14 -2.43 2.18
C SER A 333 -11.05 -2.51 3.70
N MET A 334 -10.31 -1.63 4.36
CA MET A 334 -10.35 -1.51 5.82
C MET A 334 -11.43 -0.55 6.30
N MET A 335 -11.96 0.36 5.49
CA MET A 335 -12.92 1.36 5.96
C MET A 335 -14.30 0.77 6.28
N GLY A 336 -15.04 1.47 7.15
CA GLY A 336 -16.41 1.10 7.52
C GLY A 336 -16.51 -0.07 8.49
N PHE A 337 -15.49 -0.28 9.35
CA PHE A 337 -15.64 -1.03 10.59
C PHE A 337 -15.71 -0.09 11.78
N GLU A 338 -16.33 -0.59 12.84
CA GLU A 338 -16.38 0.05 14.15
C GLU A 338 -15.82 -0.93 15.19
N VAL A 339 -15.19 -0.41 16.24
CA VAL A 339 -14.78 -1.24 17.38
C VAL A 339 -15.94 -1.34 18.36
N CYS A 340 -16.45 -2.55 18.60
CA CYS A 340 -17.55 -2.79 19.53
C CYS A 340 -17.14 -3.74 20.65
N ARG A 341 -17.64 -3.52 21.87
CA ARG A 341 -17.56 -4.53 22.95
C ARG A 341 -18.69 -5.54 22.82
N LEU A 342 -18.34 -6.80 22.98
CA LEU A 342 -19.30 -7.89 22.90
C LEU A 342 -20.19 -7.93 24.16
N PRO A 343 -21.53 -7.86 24.02
CA PRO A 343 -22.45 -7.96 25.15
C PRO A 343 -22.54 -9.39 25.71
N GLY A 344 -22.31 -10.40 24.85
CA GLY A 344 -22.37 -11.81 25.16
C GLY A 344 -21.29 -12.60 24.41
N ARG A 345 -21.27 -13.93 24.60
CA ARG A 345 -20.38 -14.81 23.85
C ARG A 345 -20.70 -14.71 22.37
N SER A 346 -19.69 -14.40 21.55
CA SER A 346 -19.94 -14.05 20.14
C SER A 346 -18.94 -14.68 19.18
N VAL A 347 -19.34 -14.83 17.92
CA VAL A 347 -18.47 -15.31 16.82
C VAL A 347 -18.72 -14.50 15.56
N ALA A 348 -17.68 -14.27 14.76
CA ALA A 348 -17.81 -13.74 13.42
C ALA A 348 -18.29 -14.83 12.45
N VAL A 349 -19.26 -14.49 11.60
CA VAL A 349 -19.83 -15.40 10.60
C VAL A 349 -19.71 -14.86 9.18
N ARG A 350 -19.43 -15.76 8.24
CA ARG A 350 -19.29 -15.50 6.80
C ARG A 350 -20.67 -15.32 6.14
N PRO A 351 -20.77 -14.52 5.04
CA PRO A 351 -19.66 -14.05 4.19
C PRO A 351 -19.00 -12.74 4.60
N LYS A 352 -19.65 -11.90 5.42
CA LYS A 352 -19.17 -10.53 5.73
C LYS A 352 -18.39 -10.41 7.04
N ASP A 353 -18.11 -11.55 7.71
CA ASP A 353 -17.44 -11.62 9.02
C ASP A 353 -18.12 -10.74 10.10
N VAL A 354 -19.45 -10.67 10.04
CA VAL A 354 -20.28 -9.97 11.03
C VAL A 354 -20.22 -10.74 12.34
N VAL A 355 -19.91 -10.06 13.43
CA VAL A 355 -19.87 -10.67 14.77
C VAL A 355 -21.29 -10.74 15.33
N VAL A 356 -21.71 -11.95 15.72
CA VAL A 356 -23.06 -12.25 16.19
C VAL A 356 -23.00 -12.72 17.64
N ASP A 357 -23.84 -12.11 18.49
CA ASP A 357 -24.05 -12.53 19.87
C ASP A 357 -24.82 -13.86 19.93
N LEU A 358 -24.12 -14.90 20.34
CA LEU A 358 -24.66 -16.25 20.43
C LEU A 358 -25.55 -16.43 21.65
N ASP A 359 -25.34 -15.69 22.74
CA ASP A 359 -26.23 -15.71 23.90
C ASP A 359 -27.59 -15.12 23.54
N ALA A 360 -27.59 -13.98 22.84
CA ALA A 360 -28.81 -13.37 22.31
C ALA A 360 -29.49 -14.27 21.27
N LEU A 361 -28.72 -14.90 20.37
CA LEU A 361 -29.25 -15.83 19.38
C LEU A 361 -29.88 -17.08 20.04
N LEU A 362 -29.25 -17.61 21.09
CA LEU A 362 -29.75 -18.77 21.83
C LEU A 362 -31.06 -18.44 22.56
N ALA A 363 -31.18 -17.23 23.10
CA ALA A 363 -32.39 -16.75 23.76
C ALA A 363 -33.60 -16.58 22.80
N ARG A 364 -33.36 -16.45 21.48
CA ARG A 364 -34.43 -16.35 20.48
C ARG A 364 -35.14 -17.70 20.29
N PRO A 365 -36.46 -17.69 19.99
CA PRO A 365 -37.19 -18.92 19.68
C PRO A 365 -36.53 -19.68 18.51
N PRO A 366 -36.43 -21.03 18.58
CA PRO A 366 -35.76 -21.85 17.56
C PRO A 366 -36.12 -21.50 16.12
N GLY A 367 -37.41 -21.31 15.83
CA GLY A 367 -37.90 -20.99 14.48
C GLY A 367 -37.41 -19.64 13.92
N LYS A 368 -37.00 -18.69 14.78
CA LYS A 368 -36.56 -17.34 14.40
C LYS A 368 -35.05 -17.19 14.25
N ARG A 369 -34.25 -18.11 14.80
CA ARG A 369 -32.77 -18.01 14.80
C ARG A 369 -32.17 -17.94 13.39
N LEU A 370 -32.70 -18.73 12.46
CA LEU A 370 -32.22 -18.74 11.07
C LEU A 370 -32.48 -17.42 10.34
N ALA A 371 -33.69 -16.85 10.51
CA ALA A 371 -34.05 -15.57 9.90
C ALA A 371 -33.19 -14.43 10.48
N SER A 372 -33.07 -14.38 11.82
CA SER A 372 -32.18 -13.46 12.52
C SER A 372 -30.77 -13.45 11.97
N LEU A 373 -30.16 -14.63 11.80
CA LEU A 373 -28.78 -14.75 11.33
C LEU A 373 -28.65 -14.30 9.86
N SER A 374 -29.66 -14.55 9.04
CA SER A 374 -29.70 -14.06 7.66
C SER A 374 -29.91 -12.54 7.59
N ASP A 375 -30.73 -11.98 8.46
CA ASP A 375 -31.04 -10.55 8.47
C ASP A 375 -29.87 -9.72 9.03
N GLU A 376 -29.24 -10.19 10.11
CA GLU A 376 -28.16 -9.48 10.80
C GLU A 376 -26.80 -9.65 10.09
N ALA A 377 -26.54 -10.83 9.50
CA ALA A 377 -25.21 -11.19 9.00
C ALA A 377 -25.17 -11.71 7.56
N ASP A 378 -26.30 -11.76 6.84
CA ASP A 378 -26.43 -12.42 5.52
C ASP A 378 -25.90 -13.87 5.50
N CYS A 379 -25.90 -14.51 6.68
CA CYS A 379 -25.41 -15.87 6.85
C CYS A 379 -26.55 -16.86 6.61
N LYS A 380 -26.61 -17.38 5.39
CA LYS A 380 -27.61 -18.36 4.95
C LYS A 380 -27.15 -19.79 5.28
N LEU A 381 -27.94 -20.47 6.09
CA LEU A 381 -27.78 -21.90 6.43
C LEU A 381 -28.93 -22.72 5.84
N SER A 382 -28.61 -23.95 5.43
CA SER A 382 -29.59 -24.90 4.89
C SER A 382 -29.29 -26.32 5.37
N GLY A 383 -30.22 -27.25 5.11
CA GLY A 383 -30.01 -28.67 5.42
C GLY A 383 -29.84 -28.96 6.91
N GLN A 384 -28.85 -29.81 7.23
CA GLN A 384 -28.59 -30.26 8.59
C GLN A 384 -28.15 -29.13 9.53
N ALA A 385 -27.28 -28.22 9.07
CA ALA A 385 -26.84 -27.06 9.85
C ALA A 385 -28.00 -26.17 10.31
N ALA A 386 -29.02 -25.99 9.47
CA ALA A 386 -30.22 -25.24 9.86
C ALA A 386 -31.10 -25.98 10.87
N LYS A 387 -31.08 -27.32 10.89
CA LYS A 387 -31.76 -28.12 11.92
C LYS A 387 -31.00 -28.06 13.24
N ASP A 388 -29.68 -28.19 13.18
CA ASP A 388 -28.80 -28.17 14.35
C ASP A 388 -28.86 -26.79 15.04
N LEU A 389 -28.86 -25.69 14.29
CA LEU A 389 -29.01 -24.33 14.84
C LEU A 389 -30.33 -24.15 15.61
N LYS A 390 -31.41 -24.76 15.11
CA LYS A 390 -32.74 -24.72 15.75
C LYS A 390 -32.78 -25.61 17.00
N ALA A 391 -32.12 -26.77 16.95
CA ALA A 391 -32.07 -27.72 18.04
C ALA A 391 -31.10 -27.31 19.17
N ALA A 392 -30.13 -26.44 18.88
CA ALA A 392 -29.11 -26.03 19.82
C ALA A 392 -29.70 -25.46 21.13
N SER A 393 -29.17 -25.98 22.23
CA SER A 393 -29.50 -25.66 23.61
C SER A 393 -28.34 -24.97 24.34
N THR A 394 -27.13 -25.02 23.77
CA THR A 394 -25.94 -24.35 24.28
C THR A 394 -25.26 -23.50 23.20
N VAL A 395 -24.37 -22.60 23.64
CA VAL A 395 -23.55 -21.79 22.71
C VAL A 395 -22.60 -22.67 21.90
N ASP A 396 -22.01 -23.70 22.50
CA ASP A 396 -21.10 -24.61 21.79
C ASP A 396 -21.82 -25.39 20.67
N GLU A 397 -23.08 -25.77 20.90
CA GLU A 397 -23.94 -26.37 19.86
C GLU A 397 -24.25 -25.38 18.73
N LEU A 398 -24.46 -24.08 19.05
CA LEU A 398 -24.62 -23.05 18.01
C LEU A 398 -23.34 -22.89 17.17
N VAL A 399 -22.17 -22.84 17.82
CA VAL A 399 -20.86 -22.77 17.13
C VAL A 399 -20.67 -24.00 16.23
N ALA A 400 -20.96 -25.20 16.73
CA ALA A 400 -20.89 -26.43 15.95
C ALA A 400 -21.84 -26.40 14.74
N ALA A 401 -23.07 -25.91 14.92
CA ALA A 401 -24.05 -25.77 13.84
C ALA A 401 -23.65 -24.76 12.76
N LEU A 402 -22.96 -23.68 13.14
CA LEU A 402 -22.40 -22.71 12.19
C LEU A 402 -21.29 -23.35 11.35
N GLY A 403 -20.44 -24.19 11.96
CA GLY A 403 -19.45 -25.01 11.28
C GLY A 403 -18.62 -24.21 10.28
N ARG A 404 -18.73 -24.53 8.98
CA ARG A 404 -17.99 -23.82 7.91
C ARG A 404 -18.38 -22.34 7.79
N ARG A 405 -19.51 -21.87 8.32
CA ARG A 405 -19.86 -20.44 8.28
C ARG A 405 -19.10 -19.60 9.30
N LEU A 406 -18.39 -20.21 10.26
CA LEU A 406 -17.52 -19.45 11.15
C LEU A 406 -16.40 -18.76 10.37
N SER A 407 -16.09 -17.54 10.78
CA SER A 407 -14.92 -16.82 10.30
C SER A 407 -13.64 -17.44 10.83
N ARG A 408 -12.58 -17.42 10.03
CA ARG A 408 -11.23 -17.80 10.49
C ARG A 408 -10.69 -16.86 11.57
N ARG A 409 -11.21 -15.63 11.65
CA ARG A 409 -10.82 -14.61 12.63
C ARG A 409 -11.34 -14.92 14.04
N THR A 410 -12.36 -15.75 14.15
CA THR A 410 -12.93 -16.17 15.45
C THR A 410 -13.23 -17.67 15.39
N PRO A 411 -12.20 -18.53 15.43
CA PRO A 411 -12.39 -19.97 15.35
C PRO A 411 -13.14 -20.52 16.58
N HIS A 412 -13.13 -19.77 17.68
CA HIS A 412 -13.84 -20.05 18.92
C HIS A 412 -14.70 -18.85 19.34
N ALA A 413 -15.70 -19.09 20.18
CA ALA A 413 -16.52 -18.04 20.75
C ALA A 413 -15.67 -17.10 21.61
N LEU A 414 -15.73 -15.81 21.29
CA LEU A 414 -15.10 -14.76 22.08
C LEU A 414 -15.92 -14.51 23.35
N PRO A 415 -15.28 -14.21 24.48
CA PRO A 415 -15.99 -13.93 25.72
C PRO A 415 -16.72 -12.58 25.68
N PRO A 416 -17.74 -12.38 26.54
CA PRO A 416 -18.32 -11.07 26.77
C PRO A 416 -17.26 -10.04 27.18
N GLY A 417 -17.41 -8.81 26.74
CA GLY A 417 -16.49 -7.70 27.04
C GLY A 417 -15.30 -7.57 26.08
N ALA A 418 -14.99 -8.60 25.27
CA ALA A 418 -13.97 -8.49 24.24
C ALA A 418 -14.35 -7.43 23.18
N ALA A 419 -13.37 -6.65 22.73
CA ALA A 419 -13.50 -5.72 21.62
C ALA A 419 -13.33 -6.46 20.29
N VAL A 420 -14.12 -6.09 19.30
CA VAL A 420 -14.11 -6.69 17.95
C VAL A 420 -14.27 -5.63 16.89
N LEU A 421 -13.84 -5.93 15.66
CA LEU A 421 -14.16 -5.12 14.48
C LEU A 421 -15.50 -5.57 13.92
N GLN A 422 -16.50 -4.70 14.01
CA GLN A 422 -17.84 -4.93 13.48
C GLN A 422 -18.01 -4.17 12.16
N PRO A 423 -18.39 -4.84 11.05
CA PRO A 423 -18.72 -4.13 9.82
C PRO A 423 -19.90 -3.16 10.05
N GLY A 424 -19.73 -1.90 9.68
CA GLY A 424 -20.75 -0.84 9.78
C GLY A 424 -21.89 -0.97 8.76
N GLU A 425 -22.95 -0.17 8.90
CA GLU A 425 -24.11 -0.19 7.99
C GLU A 425 -23.75 0.23 6.56
N GLU A 426 -22.86 1.21 6.39
CA GLU A 426 -22.42 1.66 5.07
C GLU A 426 -21.77 0.51 4.31
N ARG A 427 -20.84 -0.24 4.91
CA ARG A 427 -20.24 -1.43 4.29
C ARG A 427 -21.25 -2.57 4.05
N ARG A 428 -22.32 -2.66 4.86
CA ARG A 428 -23.41 -3.61 4.63
C ARG A 428 -24.25 -3.24 3.40
N ARG A 429 -24.40 -1.94 3.08
CA ARG A 429 -25.26 -1.40 2.01
C ARG A 429 -24.52 -0.91 0.76
N SER A 430 -23.26 -0.50 0.85
CA SER A 430 -22.52 0.18 -0.20
C SER A 430 -21.58 -0.77 -0.95
N GLY A 431 -21.47 -0.55 -2.25
CA GLY A 431 -20.34 -0.96 -3.09
C GLY A 431 -19.34 0.18 -3.18
N SER A 432 -18.82 0.66 -2.04
CA SER A 432 -17.65 1.56 -2.04
C SER A 432 -16.48 0.77 -2.63
N HIS A 433 -16.25 0.97 -3.92
CA HIS A 433 -15.21 0.30 -4.68
C HIS A 433 -14.18 1.33 -5.09
N TYR A 434 -12.94 1.02 -4.74
CA TYR A 434 -11.76 1.68 -5.27
C TYR A 434 -11.85 1.72 -6.79
N THR A 435 -11.61 2.89 -7.40
CA THR A 435 -11.65 3.04 -8.85
C THR A 435 -10.27 2.65 -9.41
N PRO A 436 -10.10 1.47 -10.04
CA PRO A 436 -8.81 1.06 -10.57
C PRO A 436 -8.32 2.02 -11.67
N ARG A 437 -7.01 2.02 -11.91
CA ARG A 437 -6.37 2.86 -12.93
C ARG A 437 -6.99 2.69 -14.32
N GLU A 438 -7.38 1.47 -14.67
CA GLU A 438 -8.07 1.14 -15.92
C GLU A 438 -9.37 1.94 -16.13
N LEU A 439 -9.96 2.45 -15.05
CA LEU A 439 -11.12 3.34 -15.09
C LEU A 439 -10.72 4.81 -14.92
N THR A 440 -9.84 5.16 -13.98
CA THR A 440 -9.49 6.58 -13.75
C THR A 440 -8.77 7.19 -14.95
N GLU A 441 -7.83 6.47 -15.54
CA GLU A 441 -6.96 6.95 -16.62
C GLU A 441 -7.74 7.43 -17.87
N PRO A 442 -8.64 6.63 -18.47
CA PRO A 442 -9.37 7.07 -19.65
C PRO A 442 -10.37 8.19 -19.33
N ILE A 443 -10.94 8.20 -18.12
CA ILE A 443 -11.88 9.23 -17.67
C ILE A 443 -11.15 10.58 -17.53
N VAL A 444 -10.03 10.60 -16.79
CA VAL A 444 -9.22 11.81 -16.60
C VAL A 444 -8.71 12.31 -17.94
N ARG A 445 -8.20 11.43 -18.82
CA ARG A 445 -7.71 11.81 -20.13
C ARG A 445 -8.78 12.46 -21.00
N THR A 446 -9.97 11.84 -21.04
CA THR A 446 -11.09 12.37 -21.80
C THR A 446 -11.57 13.71 -21.25
N THR A 447 -11.49 13.89 -19.93
CA THR A 447 -11.89 15.11 -19.23
C THR A 447 -10.88 16.25 -19.44
N LEU A 448 -9.58 15.97 -19.35
CA LEU A 448 -8.52 16.97 -19.49
C LEU A 448 -8.27 17.37 -20.95
N ARG A 449 -8.48 16.48 -21.92
CA ARG A 449 -8.24 16.75 -23.35
C ARG A 449 -8.82 18.09 -23.84
N PRO A 450 -10.13 18.39 -23.72
CA PRO A 450 -10.68 19.65 -24.20
C PRO A 450 -10.13 20.87 -23.45
N VAL A 451 -9.73 20.72 -22.19
CA VAL A 451 -9.13 21.80 -21.38
C VAL A 451 -7.74 22.14 -21.90
N LEU A 452 -6.91 21.12 -22.15
CA LEU A 452 -5.57 21.29 -22.71
C LEU A 452 -5.63 21.83 -24.14
N GLU A 453 -6.56 21.36 -24.97
CA GLU A 453 -6.80 21.88 -26.33
C GLU A 453 -7.17 23.37 -26.32
N ALA A 454 -7.96 23.81 -25.33
CA ALA A 454 -8.36 25.21 -25.19
C ALA A 454 -7.19 26.14 -24.81
N LEU A 455 -6.11 25.62 -24.22
CA LEU A 455 -4.89 26.39 -23.96
C LEU A 455 -4.06 26.64 -25.23
N GLY A 456 -4.42 26.00 -26.35
CA GLY A 456 -3.77 26.11 -27.64
C GLY A 456 -2.70 25.03 -27.85
N PRO A 457 -2.06 25.01 -29.05
CA PRO A 457 -1.16 23.93 -29.45
C PRO A 457 0.20 23.93 -28.73
N ARG A 458 0.52 25.00 -28.00
CA ARG A 458 1.77 25.14 -27.21
C ARG A 458 1.47 25.90 -25.91
N PRO A 459 0.79 25.27 -24.93
CA PRO A 459 0.52 25.90 -23.64
C PRO A 459 1.82 26.25 -22.93
N THR A 460 1.84 27.35 -22.18
CA THR A 460 2.98 27.71 -21.31
C THR A 460 2.93 26.90 -20.02
N PRO A 461 4.08 26.63 -19.37
CA PRO A 461 4.11 25.99 -18.05
C PRO A 461 3.26 26.69 -17.00
N ALA A 462 3.18 28.02 -17.06
CA ALA A 462 2.33 28.81 -16.17
C ALA A 462 0.84 28.55 -16.37
N GLN A 463 0.38 28.39 -17.62
CA GLN A 463 -1.01 28.04 -17.93
C GLN A 463 -1.37 26.65 -17.41
N ILE A 464 -0.47 25.67 -17.52
CA ILE A 464 -0.69 24.33 -16.97
C ILE A 464 -0.82 24.39 -15.43
N LEU A 465 0.07 25.12 -14.75
CA LEU A 465 0.05 25.26 -13.28
C LEU A 465 -1.11 26.11 -12.74
N ASP A 466 -1.81 26.84 -13.60
CA ASP A 466 -2.99 27.64 -13.23
C ASP A 466 -4.29 26.82 -13.29
N LEU A 467 -4.27 25.65 -13.92
CA LEU A 467 -5.41 24.74 -13.93
C LEU A 467 -5.79 24.31 -12.51
N LYS A 468 -7.11 24.16 -12.27
CA LYS A 468 -7.69 23.73 -11.00
C LYS A 468 -8.56 22.50 -11.24
N VAL A 469 -8.14 21.37 -10.68
CA VAL A 469 -8.87 20.10 -10.67
C VAL A 469 -9.42 19.88 -9.28
N CYS A 470 -10.73 19.70 -9.17
CA CYS A 470 -11.42 19.48 -7.91
C CYS A 470 -12.12 18.12 -7.93
N ASP A 471 -11.87 17.30 -6.90
CA ASP A 471 -12.63 16.09 -6.63
C ASP A 471 -13.43 16.24 -5.32
N PRO A 472 -14.76 16.48 -5.39
CA PRO A 472 -15.59 16.72 -4.22
C PRO A 472 -15.98 15.44 -3.45
N ALA A 473 -15.57 14.26 -3.91
CA ALA A 473 -15.78 13.00 -3.21
C ALA A 473 -14.56 12.11 -3.42
N MET A 474 -13.39 12.66 -3.06
CA MET A 474 -12.11 12.16 -3.55
C MET A 474 -11.77 10.76 -3.06
N GLY A 475 -12.38 10.28 -1.98
CA GLY A 475 -12.03 9.01 -1.36
C GLY A 475 -10.53 8.95 -1.07
N SER A 476 -9.89 7.88 -1.54
CA SER A 476 -8.44 7.67 -1.48
C SER A 476 -7.61 8.53 -2.45
N GLY A 477 -8.24 9.40 -3.26
CA GLY A 477 -7.57 10.33 -4.16
C GLY A 477 -7.22 9.75 -5.54
N ALA A 478 -7.82 8.64 -5.97
CA ALA A 478 -7.48 7.94 -7.22
C ALA A 478 -7.54 8.85 -8.47
N PHE A 479 -8.60 9.64 -8.62
CA PHE A 479 -8.73 10.61 -9.73
C PHE A 479 -7.70 11.74 -9.63
N LEU A 480 -7.40 12.21 -8.41
CA LEU A 480 -6.41 13.26 -8.18
C LEU A 480 -4.99 12.78 -8.51
N VAL A 481 -4.64 11.55 -8.12
CA VAL A 481 -3.36 10.90 -8.47
C VAL A 481 -3.22 10.81 -9.99
N GLU A 482 -4.26 10.37 -10.69
CA GLU A 482 -4.20 10.25 -12.15
C GLU A 482 -4.17 11.62 -12.85
N ALA A 483 -4.92 12.61 -12.36
CA ALA A 483 -4.83 13.99 -12.83
C ALA A 483 -3.43 14.58 -12.60
N CYS A 484 -2.79 14.25 -11.48
CA CYS A 484 -1.41 14.64 -11.18
C CYS A 484 -0.44 14.17 -12.27
N ARG A 485 -0.53 12.89 -12.64
CA ARG A 485 0.32 12.28 -13.67
C ARG A 485 0.17 12.97 -15.02
N GLN A 486 -1.06 13.08 -15.51
CA GLN A 486 -1.32 13.63 -16.85
C GLN A 486 -0.98 15.12 -16.94
N LEU A 487 -1.26 15.90 -15.88
CA LEU A 487 -0.87 17.32 -15.85
C LEU A 487 0.63 17.50 -15.65
N ALA A 488 1.31 16.58 -14.96
CA ALA A 488 2.77 16.62 -14.83
C ALA A 488 3.46 16.31 -16.16
N ASP A 489 2.97 15.31 -16.91
CA ASP A 489 3.46 15.02 -18.26
C ASP A 489 3.28 16.25 -19.18
N ALA A 490 2.08 16.86 -19.17
CA ALA A 490 1.83 18.08 -19.92
C ALA A 490 2.69 19.28 -19.47
N LEU A 491 3.04 19.35 -18.18
CA LEU A 491 3.92 20.39 -17.64
C LEU A 491 5.37 20.19 -18.10
N VAL A 492 5.86 18.95 -18.11
CA VAL A 492 7.21 18.62 -18.65
C VAL A 492 7.27 19.02 -20.11
N GLU A 493 6.31 18.56 -20.92
CA GLU A 493 6.21 18.93 -22.36
C GLU A 493 6.17 20.45 -22.56
N ALA A 494 5.42 21.17 -21.72
CA ALA A 494 5.36 22.62 -21.79
C ALA A 494 6.68 23.29 -21.38
N CYS A 495 7.42 22.76 -20.41
CA CYS A 495 8.71 23.32 -20.00
C CYS A 495 9.75 23.13 -21.11
N GLU A 496 9.80 21.94 -21.71
CA GLU A 496 10.66 21.64 -22.85
C GLU A 496 10.33 22.53 -24.06
N ALA A 497 9.05 22.70 -24.38
CA ALA A 497 8.62 23.50 -25.54
C ALA A 497 8.90 25.01 -25.41
N HIS A 498 9.11 25.51 -24.20
CA HIS A 498 9.35 26.93 -23.90
C HIS A 498 10.74 27.22 -23.32
N ASP A 499 11.64 26.24 -23.29
CA ASP A 499 12.99 26.37 -22.73
C ASP A 499 12.95 26.89 -21.27
N ASP A 500 12.02 26.34 -20.48
CA ASP A 500 11.76 26.75 -19.10
C ASP A 500 12.51 25.85 -18.11
N HIS A 501 13.57 26.41 -17.53
CA HIS A 501 14.52 25.73 -16.66
C HIS A 501 14.00 25.37 -15.25
N ARG A 502 12.69 25.43 -15.00
CA ARG A 502 12.13 25.12 -13.66
C ARG A 502 12.21 23.64 -13.29
N LEU A 503 12.42 22.76 -14.27
CA LEU A 503 12.45 21.30 -14.09
C LEU A 503 13.83 20.69 -14.40
N ASP A 504 14.91 21.48 -14.40
CA ASP A 504 16.28 21.05 -14.76
C ASP A 504 16.94 20.03 -13.80
N ASP A 505 16.18 19.47 -12.87
CA ASP A 505 16.66 18.42 -11.97
C ASP A 505 16.66 17.06 -12.70
N ALA A 506 17.54 16.15 -12.27
CA ALA A 506 17.60 14.76 -12.75
C ALA A 506 16.26 13.99 -12.64
N ASP A 507 15.31 14.51 -11.88
CA ASP A 507 13.93 14.03 -11.72
C ASP A 507 12.91 15.12 -12.10
N ALA A 508 12.99 15.60 -13.34
CA ALA A 508 12.08 16.61 -13.90
C ALA A 508 10.60 16.24 -13.72
N LEU A 509 10.25 14.96 -13.94
CA LEU A 509 8.88 14.46 -13.82
C LEU A 509 8.41 14.42 -12.37
N GLY A 510 9.22 13.95 -11.42
CA GLY A 510 8.88 14.01 -10.00
C GLY A 510 8.75 15.45 -9.49
N HIS A 511 9.60 16.37 -9.97
CA HIS A 511 9.45 17.80 -9.70
C HIS A 511 8.13 18.34 -10.26
N ALA A 512 7.77 18.02 -11.51
CA ALA A 512 6.52 18.43 -12.12
C ALA A 512 5.30 17.93 -11.33
N ARG A 513 5.30 16.66 -10.91
CA ARG A 513 4.25 16.06 -10.07
C ARG A 513 4.08 16.82 -8.75
N ARG A 514 5.18 17.18 -8.09
CA ARG A 514 5.14 17.97 -6.84
C ARG A 514 4.47 19.33 -7.07
N LEU A 515 4.85 20.06 -8.14
CA LEU A 515 4.26 21.35 -8.46
C LEU A 515 2.76 21.25 -8.79
N VAL A 516 2.37 20.24 -9.58
CA VAL A 516 0.98 19.98 -9.93
C VAL A 516 0.16 19.64 -8.69
N ALA A 517 0.63 18.73 -7.84
CA ALA A 517 -0.07 18.35 -6.62
C ALA A 517 -0.30 19.54 -5.68
N GLN A 518 0.67 20.44 -5.56
CA GLN A 518 0.57 21.62 -4.69
C GLN A 518 -0.32 22.72 -5.25
N ARG A 519 -0.36 22.89 -6.57
CA ARG A 519 -0.97 24.08 -7.20
C ARG A 519 -2.28 23.82 -7.91
N CYS A 520 -2.49 22.59 -8.40
CA CYS A 520 -3.57 22.28 -9.32
C CYS A 520 -4.67 21.42 -8.71
N LEU A 521 -4.34 20.58 -7.73
CA LEU A 521 -5.25 19.54 -7.24
C LEU A 521 -5.93 19.98 -5.94
N TYR A 522 -7.24 19.75 -5.85
CA TYR A 522 -8.08 20.07 -4.70
C TYR A 522 -9.06 18.92 -4.47
N GLY A 523 -9.40 18.64 -3.22
CA GLY A 523 -10.35 17.59 -2.93
C GLY A 523 -10.98 17.68 -1.55
N VAL A 524 -12.18 17.12 -1.44
CA VAL A 524 -12.94 17.04 -0.20
C VAL A 524 -13.49 15.64 -0.03
N ASP A 525 -13.43 15.12 1.19
CA ASP A 525 -14.12 13.88 1.56
C ASP A 525 -14.70 13.95 2.98
N LYS A 526 -15.85 13.30 3.19
CA LYS A 526 -16.54 13.25 4.48
C LYS A 526 -15.86 12.31 5.46
N ASN A 527 -15.11 11.33 4.98
CA ASN A 527 -14.39 10.41 5.83
C ASN A 527 -12.96 10.93 6.09
N PRO A 528 -12.58 11.24 7.34
CA PRO A 528 -11.25 11.76 7.65
C PRO A 528 -10.12 10.77 7.31
N PHE A 529 -10.39 9.46 7.33
CA PHE A 529 -9.41 8.44 6.92
C PHE A 529 -9.16 8.47 5.41
N ALA A 530 -10.20 8.69 4.61
CA ALA A 530 -10.07 8.83 3.16
C ALA A 530 -9.22 10.05 2.80
N VAL A 531 -9.41 11.17 3.50
CA VAL A 531 -8.58 12.37 3.34
C VAL A 531 -7.11 12.08 3.63
N ASN A 532 -6.80 11.42 4.75
CA ASN A 532 -5.42 11.07 5.09
C ASN A 532 -4.79 10.12 4.06
N LEU A 533 -5.59 9.20 3.53
CA LEU A 533 -5.16 8.29 2.47
C LEU A 533 -4.89 9.01 1.15
N ALA A 534 -5.72 9.99 0.77
CA ALA A 534 -5.48 10.81 -0.42
C ALA A 534 -4.19 11.63 -0.31
N LYS A 535 -3.92 12.21 0.87
CA LYS A 535 -2.65 12.91 1.14
C LYS A 535 -1.45 11.99 1.01
N LEU A 536 -1.52 10.80 1.59
CA LEU A 536 -0.47 9.78 1.49
C LEU A 536 -0.28 9.33 0.05
N SER A 537 -1.35 9.10 -0.69
CA SER A 537 -1.32 8.66 -2.09
C SER A 537 -0.59 9.68 -2.97
N LEU A 538 -0.93 10.97 -2.86
CA LEU A 538 -0.20 12.03 -3.58
C LEU A 538 1.25 12.17 -3.12
N TRP A 539 1.54 11.98 -1.83
CA TRP A 539 2.91 12.00 -1.34
C TRP A 539 3.76 10.88 -1.95
N LEU A 540 3.23 9.65 -2.00
CA LEU A 540 3.91 8.50 -2.61
C LEU A 540 4.09 8.71 -4.13
N GLU A 541 3.09 9.27 -4.80
CA GLU A 541 3.13 9.53 -6.25
C GLU A 541 4.15 10.62 -6.65
N THR A 542 4.38 11.59 -5.76
CA THR A 542 5.29 12.71 -5.99
C THR A 542 6.72 12.45 -5.52
N LEU A 543 6.97 11.28 -4.90
CA LEU A 543 8.27 10.85 -4.36
C LEU A 543 8.99 11.97 -3.60
N ALA A 544 8.25 12.74 -2.80
CA ALA A 544 8.75 13.96 -2.18
C ALA A 544 9.60 13.65 -0.93
N VAL A 545 10.76 13.02 -1.12
CA VAL A 545 11.66 12.51 -0.05
C VAL A 545 12.13 13.60 0.92
N ASP A 546 12.14 14.87 0.54
CA ASP A 546 12.53 15.97 1.44
C ASP A 546 11.37 16.80 1.98
N GLN A 547 10.12 16.47 1.62
CA GLN A 547 8.94 17.25 1.99
C GLN A 547 8.12 16.59 3.11
N PRO A 548 7.43 17.39 3.93
CA PRO A 548 6.47 16.89 4.91
C PRO A 548 5.18 16.40 4.22
N PHE A 549 4.43 15.52 4.90
CA PHE A 549 3.10 15.05 4.46
C PHE A 549 2.06 16.18 4.39
N THR A 550 2.32 17.32 5.05
CA THR A 550 1.41 18.47 5.10
C THR A 550 1.39 19.30 3.82
N PHE A 551 2.15 18.93 2.79
CA PHE A 551 2.33 19.73 1.56
C PHE A 551 1.07 19.92 0.71
N VAL A 552 0.00 19.15 0.98
CA VAL A 552 -1.32 19.26 0.33
C VAL A 552 -2.45 19.57 1.33
N ASP A 553 -2.14 19.90 2.58
CA ASP A 553 -3.15 20.19 3.62
C ASP A 553 -3.99 21.43 3.28
N HIS A 554 -3.45 22.37 2.51
CA HIS A 554 -4.20 23.54 2.04
C HIS A 554 -5.30 23.16 1.04
N ALA A 555 -5.14 22.04 0.34
CA ALA A 555 -5.94 21.66 -0.83
C ALA A 555 -6.85 20.44 -0.61
N LEU A 556 -6.45 19.50 0.25
CA LEU A 556 -7.25 18.33 0.60
C LEU A 556 -7.89 18.52 1.97
N ARG A 557 -9.23 18.55 2.03
CA ARG A 557 -9.99 18.88 3.25
C ARG A 557 -10.96 17.79 3.65
N HIS A 558 -11.11 17.61 4.96
CA HIS A 558 -12.22 16.86 5.53
C HIS A 558 -13.48 17.74 5.57
N GLY A 559 -14.58 17.25 5.03
CA GLY A 559 -15.85 17.97 5.02
C GLY A 559 -16.93 17.29 4.19
N ASP A 560 -18.18 17.74 4.36
CA ASP A 560 -19.31 17.28 3.56
C ASP A 560 -19.51 18.22 2.36
N SER A 561 -19.19 17.74 1.16
CA SER A 561 -19.28 18.51 -0.09
C SER A 561 -20.70 18.87 -0.50
N LEU A 562 -21.73 18.24 0.06
CA LEU A 562 -23.12 18.53 -0.25
C LEU A 562 -23.69 19.66 0.61
N VAL A 563 -23.31 19.69 1.89
CA VAL A 563 -23.91 20.60 2.86
C VAL A 563 -23.13 21.90 2.97
N GLY A 564 -21.82 21.88 2.65
CA GLY A 564 -20.91 22.99 2.94
C GLY A 564 -20.71 23.14 4.45
N LEU A 565 -19.56 23.69 4.85
CA LEU A 565 -19.11 23.94 6.24
C LEU A 565 -20.23 23.95 7.29
N SER A 566 -20.13 23.06 8.30
CA SER A 566 -20.79 23.33 9.58
C SER A 566 -20.18 24.60 10.17
N LEU A 567 -21.04 25.54 10.56
CA LEU A 567 -20.67 26.76 11.29
C LEU A 567 -20.31 26.40 12.74
N ASP A 568 -19.21 25.67 12.95
CA ASP A 568 -18.65 25.45 14.29
C ASP A 568 -17.20 25.93 14.35
#